data_AF-X0TEQ8-F1
#
_entry.id   AF-X0TEQ8-F1
#
_cell.length_a   1.000
_cell.length_b   1.000
_cell.length_c   1.000
_cell.angle_alpha   90.00
_cell.angle_beta   90.00
_cell.angle_gamma   90.00
#
_symmetry.space_group_name_H-M   'P 1'
#
loop_
_entity.id
_entity.type
_entity.pdbx_description
1 polymer ?
#
loop_
_entity_poly.entity_id
_entity_poly.type
_entity_poly.pdbx_seq_one_letter_code
_entity_poly.pdbx_strand_id
1 'polypeptide(L)'
;EMALGGRFDLMQKDNEDEPVDNNEEVWKVIKKDWKTFKKGIKNQRTWGEGFTCIFHSENPNMAKAPFLKVFESDDADDDNFLLYNDGSIKKLHINEEEHHTGKNILHKFETAKDIANVWHNLQETKEHYWEGRSYLEPVWDEIQGIRAIRMGCVLFAIRVGAGLRIIVLPSGTDPDVVAEMKSAAQKWEAFNGFFVIPQEGAEVNIETGQGQIDYEKLKLVLLQSIAAYTNYPIAGFQGLEMERQAGEFQEEKVLDVARVI
;
A
#
# COMPACT_ATOMS: atom_id res chain seq x y z
N GLU A 1 -10.90 6.32 -19.48
CA GLU A 1 -9.83 7.32 -19.28
C GLU A 1 -10.47 8.62 -18.80
N MET A 2 -10.38 8.94 -17.51
CA MET A 2 -10.80 10.26 -17.04
C MET A 2 -9.73 11.28 -17.45
N ALA A 3 -10.15 12.25 -18.26
CA ALA A 3 -9.35 13.33 -18.76
C ALA A 3 -8.94 14.29 -17.62
N LEU A 4 -7.89 13.95 -16.87
CA LEU A 4 -7.03 14.94 -16.24
C LEU A 4 -5.96 15.39 -17.24
N GLY A 5 -6.41 15.74 -18.44
CA GLY A 5 -5.61 16.29 -19.53
C GLY A 5 -5.50 17.81 -19.46
N GLY A 6 -5.49 18.37 -18.25
CA GLY A 6 -5.24 19.80 -18.05
C GLY A 6 -3.78 20.08 -18.39
N ARG A 7 -3.55 20.91 -19.42
CA ARG A 7 -2.26 21.56 -19.61
C ARG A 7 -2.13 22.60 -18.49
N PHE A 8 -1.14 22.45 -17.62
CA PHE A 8 -0.78 23.47 -16.64
C PHE A 8 0.24 24.41 -17.27
N ASP A 9 -0.12 25.64 -17.60
CA ASP A 9 0.90 26.59 -18.03
C ASP A 9 1.71 27.05 -16.83
N LEU A 10 3.04 27.08 -16.98
CA LEU A 10 3.93 27.68 -16.01
C LEU A 10 3.76 29.20 -16.10
N MET A 11 3.46 29.83 -14.97
CA MET A 11 3.20 31.27 -14.91
C MET A 11 4.46 32.02 -14.50
N GLN A 12 4.57 33.29 -14.89
CA GLN A 12 5.67 34.14 -14.45
C GLN A 12 5.59 34.38 -12.94
N LYS A 13 6.75 34.35 -12.28
CA LYS A 13 6.86 34.48 -10.82
C LYS A 13 6.25 35.79 -10.29
N ASP A 14 6.40 36.87 -11.04
CA ASP A 14 5.93 38.21 -10.64
C ASP A 14 4.65 38.63 -11.38
N ASN A 15 4.08 37.74 -12.22
CA ASN A 15 2.85 37.96 -12.97
C ASN A 15 2.13 36.63 -13.22
N GLU A 16 1.32 36.21 -12.24
CA GLU A 16 0.61 34.93 -12.26
C GLU A 16 -0.43 34.79 -13.39
N ASP A 17 -0.76 35.88 -14.09
CA ASP A 17 -1.67 35.89 -15.24
C ASP A 17 -0.94 35.67 -16.58
N GLU A 18 0.39 35.74 -16.61
CA GLU A 18 1.19 35.58 -17.82
C GLU A 18 1.97 34.26 -17.82
N PRO A 19 1.83 33.42 -18.86
CA PRO A 19 2.64 32.23 -19.01
C PRO A 19 4.10 32.59 -19.33
N VAL A 20 5.06 31.75 -18.91
CA VAL A 20 6.46 31.86 -19.35
C VAL A 20 6.59 31.54 -20.85
N ASP A 21 7.47 32.28 -21.53
CA ASP A 21 7.67 32.20 -22.99
C ASP A 21 8.10 30.80 -23.49
N ASN A 22 8.76 30.02 -22.64
CA ASN A 22 9.30 28.70 -22.96
C ASN A 22 8.40 27.53 -22.50
N ASN A 23 7.12 27.80 -22.19
CA ASN A 23 6.17 26.80 -21.72
C ASN A 23 6.13 25.53 -22.59
N GLU A 24 6.15 25.69 -23.93
CA GLU A 24 6.12 24.53 -24.84
C GLU A 24 7.36 23.65 -24.74
N GLU A 25 8.53 24.25 -24.54
CA GLU A 25 9.80 23.53 -24.41
C GLU A 25 9.85 22.78 -23.07
N VAL A 26 9.43 23.44 -21.99
CA VAL A 26 9.34 22.80 -20.67
C VAL A 26 8.32 21.66 -20.69
N TRP A 27 7.17 21.85 -21.35
CA TRP A 27 6.18 20.79 -21.50
C TRP A 27 6.67 19.61 -22.34
N LYS A 28 7.54 19.81 -23.33
CA LYS A 28 8.15 18.68 -24.07
C LYS A 28 9.02 17.83 -23.14
N VAL A 29 9.74 18.45 -22.22
CA VAL A 29 10.55 17.75 -21.20
C VAL A 29 9.64 17.05 -20.20
N ILE A 30 8.66 17.75 -19.61
CA ILE A 30 7.72 17.18 -18.64
C ILE A 30 6.92 16.03 -19.25
N LYS A 31 6.44 16.16 -20.50
CA LYS A 31 5.68 15.10 -21.19
C LYS A 31 6.48 13.81 -21.35
N LYS A 32 7.78 13.92 -21.64
CA LYS A 32 8.67 12.76 -21.78
C LYS A 32 8.71 11.95 -20.49
N ASP A 33 8.79 12.63 -19.35
CA ASP A 33 8.91 12.01 -18.03
C ASP A 33 7.61 12.07 -17.20
N TRP A 34 6.46 12.31 -17.86
CA TRP A 34 5.18 12.57 -17.18
C TRP A 34 4.71 11.40 -16.34
N LYS A 35 4.98 10.16 -16.79
CA LYS A 35 4.69 8.96 -16.00
C LYS A 35 5.47 8.96 -14.68
N THR A 36 6.75 9.33 -14.74
CA THR A 36 7.62 9.43 -13.56
C THR A 36 7.17 10.56 -12.64
N PHE A 37 6.83 11.73 -13.19
CA PHE A 37 6.31 12.86 -12.40
C PHE A 37 5.03 12.49 -11.64
N LYS A 38 4.08 11.81 -12.30
CA LYS A 38 2.88 11.27 -11.64
C LYS A 38 3.22 10.26 -10.54
N LYS A 39 4.24 9.42 -10.73
CA LYS A 39 4.71 8.49 -9.70
C LYS A 39 5.20 9.27 -8.47
N GLY A 40 5.91 10.39 -8.66
CA GLY A 40 6.38 11.27 -7.57
C GLY A 40 5.22 11.81 -6.73
N ILE A 41 4.24 12.43 -7.39
CA ILE A 41 3.03 12.94 -6.74
C ILE A 41 2.30 11.81 -5.99
N LYS A 42 2.20 10.64 -6.61
CA LYS A 42 1.54 9.49 -6.02
C LYS A 42 2.24 9.01 -4.75
N ASN A 43 3.57 8.89 -4.78
CA ASN A 43 4.35 8.45 -3.62
C ASN A 43 4.20 9.46 -2.48
N GLN A 44 4.32 10.75 -2.77
CA GLN A 44 4.07 11.84 -1.81
C GLN A 44 2.66 11.75 -1.19
N ARG A 45 1.60 11.50 -1.97
CA ARG A 45 0.25 11.37 -1.40
C ARG A 45 0.07 10.11 -0.57
N THR A 46 0.63 9.00 -1.04
CA THR A 46 0.46 7.67 -0.42
C THR A 46 1.23 7.56 0.89
N TRP A 47 2.44 8.11 0.93
CA TRP A 47 3.36 7.96 2.06
C TRP A 47 3.56 9.25 2.86
N GLY A 48 3.07 10.37 2.34
CA GLY A 48 3.27 11.70 2.91
C GLY A 48 4.48 12.41 2.33
N GLU A 49 5.49 11.65 1.89
CA GLU A 49 6.74 12.18 1.38
C GLU A 49 7.37 11.28 0.31
N GLY A 50 8.41 11.80 -0.34
CA GLY A 50 9.23 11.05 -1.29
C GLY A 50 10.19 11.95 -2.05
N PHE A 51 11.09 11.34 -2.82
CA PHE A 51 12.14 12.07 -3.52
C PHE A 51 11.96 11.98 -5.03
N THR A 52 12.19 13.08 -5.73
CA THR A 52 12.30 13.10 -7.19
C THR A 52 13.67 13.67 -7.55
N CYS A 53 14.46 12.90 -8.29
CA CYS A 53 15.83 13.28 -8.61
C CYS A 53 16.06 13.32 -10.13
N ILE A 54 16.80 14.32 -10.61
CA ILE A 54 17.34 14.34 -11.97
C ILE A 54 18.70 13.66 -12.00
N PHE A 55 18.81 12.67 -12.87
CA PHE A 55 20.07 12.02 -13.18
C PHE A 55 20.58 12.43 -14.55
N HIS A 56 21.90 12.60 -14.63
CA HIS A 56 22.63 12.78 -15.88
C HIS A 56 23.30 11.45 -16.23
N SER A 57 23.30 11.07 -17.51
CA SER A 57 24.00 9.86 -17.93
C SER A 57 25.50 10.00 -17.68
N GLU A 58 26.06 9.07 -16.91
CA GLU A 58 27.50 9.02 -16.61
C GLU A 58 28.35 8.62 -17.81
N ASN A 59 27.75 8.10 -18.88
CA ASN A 59 28.47 7.70 -20.08
C ASN A 59 28.75 8.93 -20.98
N PRO A 60 30.01 9.42 -21.06
CA PRO A 60 30.33 10.61 -21.84
C PRO A 60 30.20 10.38 -23.35
N ASN A 61 30.15 9.13 -23.81
CA ASN A 61 29.96 8.74 -25.21
C ASN A 61 28.48 8.53 -25.58
N MET A 62 27.59 8.57 -24.59
CA MET A 62 26.14 8.57 -24.78
C MET A 62 25.59 9.78 -24.05
N ALA A 63 25.59 10.94 -24.72
CA ALA A 63 24.86 12.12 -24.29
C ALA A 63 23.35 11.82 -24.29
N LYS A 64 22.90 11.04 -23.32
CA LYS A 64 21.48 10.86 -23.05
C LYS A 64 21.02 12.12 -22.33
N ALA A 65 19.88 12.64 -22.78
CA ALA A 65 19.19 13.70 -22.09
C ALA A 65 18.99 13.31 -20.60
N PRO A 66 19.00 14.28 -19.68
CA PRO A 66 18.67 14.03 -18.28
C PRO A 66 17.34 13.29 -18.18
N PHE A 67 17.20 12.50 -17.11
CA PHE A 67 16.00 11.73 -16.83
C PHE A 67 15.63 11.81 -15.36
N LEU A 68 14.34 11.72 -15.09
CA LEU A 68 13.81 11.72 -13.73
C LEU A 68 13.76 10.29 -13.16
N LYS A 69 14.05 10.18 -11.86
CA LYS A 69 13.69 9.02 -11.04
C LYS A 69 12.93 9.49 -9.81
N VAL A 70 12.08 8.61 -9.32
CA VAL A 70 11.28 8.81 -8.10
C VAL A 70 11.56 7.69 -7.14
N PHE A 71 11.82 8.06 -5.90
CA PHE A 71 12.12 7.17 -4.78
C PHE A 71 11.10 7.37 -3.67
N GLU A 72 10.87 6.31 -2.91
CA GLU A 72 10.05 6.33 -1.70
C GLU A 72 10.89 6.85 -0.53
N SER A 73 10.24 7.35 0.51
CA SER A 73 10.94 7.81 1.72
C SER A 73 11.70 6.68 2.39
N ASP A 74 11.11 5.48 2.44
CA ASP A 74 11.71 4.27 2.99
C ASP A 74 13.00 3.84 2.28
N ASP A 75 13.24 4.32 1.05
CA ASP A 75 14.51 4.05 0.35
C ASP A 75 15.70 4.84 0.95
N ALA A 76 15.41 5.82 1.83
CA ALA A 76 16.36 6.66 2.53
C ALA A 76 16.14 6.57 4.05
N ASP A 77 16.87 5.65 4.71
CA ASP A 77 16.84 5.53 6.19
C ASP A 77 17.15 6.86 6.91
N ASP A 78 16.78 6.98 8.19
CA ASP A 78 16.98 8.20 9.01
C ASP A 78 18.43 8.72 9.04
N ASP A 79 19.44 7.83 8.99
CA ASP A 79 20.87 8.22 8.95
C ASP A 79 21.32 8.72 7.56
N ASN A 80 20.49 8.47 6.56
CA ASN A 80 20.72 8.68 5.14
C ASN A 80 20.00 9.92 4.62
N PHE A 81 19.04 10.48 5.35
CA PHE A 81 18.37 11.74 5.04
C PHE A 81 18.54 12.78 6.15
N LEU A 82 19.17 13.91 5.86
CA LEU A 82 19.37 15.01 6.81
C LEU A 82 18.89 16.32 6.21
N LEU A 83 18.20 17.12 7.04
CA LEU A 83 17.79 18.48 6.72
C LEU A 83 18.61 19.50 7.51
N TYR A 84 18.73 20.70 6.95
CA TYR A 84 19.08 21.90 7.71
C TYR A 84 17.83 22.42 8.46
N ASN A 85 18.04 23.33 9.41
CA ASN A 85 16.94 23.91 10.21
C ASN A 85 15.91 24.68 9.37
N ASP A 86 16.27 25.08 8.15
CA ASP A 86 15.38 25.76 7.20
C ASP A 86 14.63 24.79 6.27
N GLY A 87 14.72 23.47 6.52
CA GLY A 87 14.07 22.43 5.72
C GLY A 87 14.83 22.04 4.46
N SER A 88 15.93 22.72 4.13
CA SER A 88 16.71 22.36 2.95
C SER A 88 17.48 21.05 3.16
N ILE A 89 17.61 20.25 2.10
CA ILE A 89 18.31 18.96 2.17
C ILE A 89 19.80 19.22 2.42
N LYS A 90 20.33 18.62 3.48
CA LYS A 90 21.75 18.62 3.81
C LYS A 90 22.46 17.39 3.24
N LYS A 91 21.78 16.25 3.25
CA LYS A 91 22.30 14.96 2.80
C LYS A 91 21.13 14.07 2.40
N LEU A 92 21.27 13.34 1.30
CA LEU A 92 20.34 12.30 0.91
C LEU A 92 21.10 11.12 0.31
N HIS A 93 20.95 9.94 0.90
CA HIS A 93 21.41 8.68 0.36
C HIS A 93 20.21 7.77 0.12
N ILE A 94 20.12 7.19 -1.08
CA ILE A 94 18.99 6.36 -1.49
C ILE A 94 19.51 4.99 -1.91
N ASN A 95 18.92 3.93 -1.36
CA ASN A 95 19.17 2.56 -1.76
C ASN A 95 18.10 2.09 -2.75
N GLU A 96 18.48 1.89 -4.02
CA GLU A 96 17.59 1.35 -5.05
C GLU A 96 17.92 -0.13 -5.31
N GLU A 97 16.96 -1.03 -5.13
CA GLU A 97 17.10 -2.42 -5.58
C GLU A 97 16.79 -2.52 -7.08
N GLU A 98 17.76 -2.97 -7.88
CA GLU A 98 17.58 -3.15 -9.32
C GLU A 98 16.71 -4.39 -9.60
N HIS A 99 15.46 -4.17 -10.02
CA HIS A 99 14.40 -5.17 -10.23
C HIS A 99 14.80 -6.45 -11.00
N HIS A 100 15.84 -6.42 -11.84
CA HIS A 100 16.24 -7.56 -12.67
C HIS A 100 17.46 -8.31 -12.14
N THR A 101 18.22 -7.71 -11.24
CA THR A 101 19.49 -8.27 -10.75
C THR A 101 19.51 -8.46 -9.24
N GLY A 102 18.56 -7.85 -8.51
CA GLY A 102 18.53 -7.82 -7.04
C GLY A 102 19.72 -7.08 -6.44
N LYS A 103 20.43 -6.27 -7.25
CA LYS A 103 21.57 -5.49 -6.78
C LYS A 103 21.08 -4.19 -6.16
N ASN A 104 21.59 -3.88 -4.99
CA ASN A 104 21.38 -2.58 -4.36
C ASN A 104 22.36 -1.55 -4.94
N ILE A 105 21.80 -0.48 -5.47
CA ILE A 105 22.52 0.69 -5.98
C ILE A 105 22.35 1.81 -4.96
N LEU A 106 23.46 2.30 -4.44
CA LEU A 106 23.47 3.43 -3.50
C LEU A 106 23.70 4.74 -4.26
N HIS A 107 22.69 5.60 -4.29
CA HIS A 107 22.76 6.96 -4.83
C HIS A 107 23.12 7.92 -3.70
N LYS A 108 24.16 8.74 -3.87
CA LYS A 108 24.61 9.69 -2.85
C LYS A 108 24.49 11.13 -3.33
N PHE A 109 23.76 11.95 -2.58
CA PHE A 109 23.61 13.38 -2.79
C PHE A 109 24.16 14.12 -1.56
N GLU A 110 25.44 14.50 -1.64
CA GLU A 110 26.16 15.15 -0.52
C GLU A 110 26.68 16.56 -0.88
N THR A 111 26.80 16.88 -2.18
CA THR A 111 27.27 18.20 -2.61
C THR A 111 26.10 19.12 -2.99
N ALA A 112 26.31 20.42 -2.92
CA ALA A 112 25.32 21.41 -3.35
C ALA A 112 24.87 21.20 -4.81
N LYS A 113 25.76 20.70 -5.67
CA LYS A 113 25.45 20.40 -7.07
C LYS A 113 24.55 19.18 -7.20
N ASP A 114 24.76 18.16 -6.38
CA ASP A 114 23.96 16.94 -6.41
C ASP A 114 22.56 17.23 -5.84
N ILE A 115 22.50 17.93 -4.71
CA ILE A 115 21.26 18.30 -4.02
C ILE A 115 20.40 19.26 -4.86
N ALA A 116 21.01 20.11 -5.70
CA ALA A 116 20.26 20.97 -6.63
C ALA A 116 19.40 20.19 -7.64
N ASN A 117 19.64 18.90 -7.82
CA ASN A 117 18.87 18.01 -8.68
C ASN A 117 17.86 17.14 -7.91
N VAL A 118 17.64 17.40 -6.62
CA VAL A 118 16.76 16.65 -5.75
C VAL A 118 15.58 17.51 -5.33
N TRP A 119 14.38 16.98 -5.50
CA TRP A 119 13.15 17.50 -4.90
C TRP A 119 12.70 16.58 -3.79
N HIS A 120 12.60 17.15 -2.58
CA HIS A 120 11.87 16.56 -1.48
C HIS A 120 10.39 16.94 -1.65
N ASN A 121 9.56 15.96 -2.03
CA ASN A 121 8.13 16.18 -2.22
C ASN A 121 7.43 15.90 -0.89
N LEU A 122 6.80 16.92 -0.32
CA LEU A 122 6.15 16.83 0.98
C LEU A 122 4.66 17.12 0.86
N GLN A 123 3.83 16.22 1.37
CA GLN A 123 2.43 16.53 1.67
C GLN A 123 2.38 17.23 3.03
N GLU A 124 2.63 18.53 3.02
CA GLU A 124 2.71 19.32 4.24
C GLU A 124 1.33 19.60 4.83
N THR A 125 1.29 19.66 6.16
CA THR A 125 0.18 20.25 6.91
C THR A 125 0.69 21.50 7.61
N LYS A 126 -0.18 22.49 7.85
CA LYS A 126 0.21 23.78 8.47
C LYS A 126 0.83 23.65 9.87
N GLU A 127 0.69 22.49 10.50
CA GLU A 127 1.07 22.22 11.90
C GLU A 127 2.43 21.53 12.01
N HIS A 128 2.90 20.88 10.94
CA HIS A 128 4.14 20.10 10.91
C HIS A 128 4.99 20.55 9.72
N TYR A 129 5.94 21.45 9.98
CA TYR A 129 6.88 21.91 8.96
C TYR A 129 7.89 20.81 8.65
N TRP A 130 8.12 20.55 7.36
CA TRP A 130 9.12 19.59 6.86
C TRP A 130 8.85 18.11 7.13
N GLU A 131 7.65 17.77 7.61
CA GLU A 131 7.20 16.39 7.80
C GLU A 131 6.03 16.09 6.87
N GLY A 132 6.18 15.04 6.04
CA GLY A 132 5.13 14.59 5.16
C GLY A 132 4.07 13.79 5.91
N ARG A 133 2.78 14.06 5.65
CA ARG A 133 1.68 13.22 6.17
C ARG A 133 0.94 12.50 5.05
N SER A 134 0.85 11.17 5.18
CA SER A 134 0.11 10.33 4.26
C SER A 134 -1.38 10.70 4.27
N TYR A 135 -1.99 10.77 3.10
CA TYR A 135 -3.45 10.87 3.01
C TYR A 135 -4.17 9.61 3.51
N LEU A 136 -3.46 8.48 3.61
CA LEU A 136 -4.01 7.24 4.13
C LEU A 136 -4.07 7.23 5.66
N GLU A 137 -3.32 8.12 6.35
CA GLU A 137 -3.24 8.15 7.82
C GLU A 137 -4.64 8.18 8.45
N PRO A 138 -5.60 9.02 8.01
CA PRO A 138 -6.90 9.13 8.70
C PRO A 138 -7.90 8.03 8.38
N VAL A 139 -7.61 7.20 7.38
CA VAL A 139 -8.46 6.07 6.95
C VAL A 139 -7.78 4.72 7.16
N TRP A 140 -6.62 4.73 7.83
CA TRP A 140 -5.79 3.54 7.99
C TRP A 140 -6.50 2.46 8.80
N ASP A 141 -7.22 2.86 9.84
CA ASP A 141 -7.96 1.93 10.70
C ASP A 141 -9.10 1.25 9.93
N GLU A 142 -9.81 1.96 9.06
CA GLU A 142 -10.82 1.35 8.20
C GLU A 142 -10.22 0.39 7.18
N ILE A 143 -9.04 0.69 6.63
CA ILE A 143 -8.30 -0.22 5.75
C ILE A 143 -7.95 -1.52 6.50
N GLN A 144 -7.44 -1.41 7.74
CA GLN A 144 -7.17 -2.59 8.57
C GLN A 144 -8.46 -3.32 8.95
N GLY A 145 -9.53 -2.60 9.23
CA GLY A 145 -10.84 -3.15 9.53
C GLY A 145 -11.39 -4.01 8.39
N ILE A 146 -11.25 -3.58 7.13
CA ILE A 146 -11.65 -4.38 5.96
C ILE A 146 -10.86 -5.70 5.90
N ARG A 147 -9.55 -5.67 6.19
CA ARG A 147 -8.72 -6.89 6.24
C ARG A 147 -9.19 -7.84 7.35
N ALA A 148 -9.49 -7.30 8.52
CA ALA A 148 -10.02 -8.07 9.65
C ALA A 148 -11.39 -8.69 9.33
N ILE A 149 -12.29 -7.95 8.69
CA ILE A 149 -13.60 -8.45 8.23
C ILE A 149 -13.44 -9.62 7.26
N ARG A 150 -12.53 -9.52 6.29
CA ARG A 150 -12.26 -10.61 5.34
C ARG A 150 -11.77 -11.87 6.06
N MET A 151 -10.83 -11.72 6.99
CA MET A 151 -10.34 -12.84 7.80
C MET A 151 -11.47 -13.44 8.64
N GLY A 152 -12.26 -12.60 9.31
CA GLY A 152 -13.42 -13.02 10.10
C GLY A 152 -14.45 -13.78 9.26
N CYS A 153 -14.73 -13.32 8.04
CA CYS A 153 -15.62 -13.98 7.10
C CYS A 153 -15.10 -15.37 6.72
N VAL A 154 -13.80 -15.51 6.43
CA VAL A 154 -13.18 -16.81 6.11
C VAL A 154 -13.30 -17.77 7.30
N LEU A 155 -12.92 -17.32 8.50
CA LEU A 155 -13.01 -18.13 9.72
C LEU A 155 -14.46 -18.52 10.04
N PHE A 156 -15.42 -17.61 9.85
CA PHE A 156 -16.84 -17.87 10.05
C PHE A 156 -17.38 -18.87 9.02
N ALA A 157 -17.06 -18.71 7.73
CA ALA A 157 -17.48 -19.63 6.68
C ALA A 157 -16.92 -21.04 6.93
N ILE A 158 -15.68 -21.14 7.38
CA ILE A 158 -15.08 -22.39 7.84
C ILE A 158 -15.88 -22.98 9.01
N ARG A 159 -16.14 -22.18 10.06
CA ARG A 159 -16.84 -22.63 11.28
C ARG A 159 -18.29 -23.07 11.03
N VAL A 160 -19.01 -22.38 10.14
CA VAL A 160 -20.41 -22.70 9.80
C VAL A 160 -20.48 -23.84 8.78
N GLY A 161 -19.64 -23.80 7.74
CA GLY A 161 -19.67 -24.78 6.65
C GLY A 161 -19.10 -26.15 7.06
N ALA A 162 -17.96 -26.17 7.76
CA ALA A 162 -17.28 -27.41 8.15
C ALA A 162 -17.57 -27.84 9.60
N GLY A 163 -17.96 -26.90 10.47
CA GLY A 163 -18.14 -27.16 11.90
C GLY A 163 -16.81 -27.30 12.65
N LEU A 164 -16.87 -27.31 13.99
CA LEU A 164 -15.81 -27.83 14.85
C LEU A 164 -16.23 -29.25 15.19
N ARG A 165 -15.30 -30.17 15.01
CA ARG A 165 -15.49 -31.56 15.40
C ARG A 165 -15.07 -31.71 16.85
N ILE A 166 -15.94 -32.29 17.65
CA ILE A 166 -15.69 -32.62 19.06
C ILE A 166 -15.84 -34.13 19.17
N ILE A 167 -14.75 -34.82 19.49
CA ILE A 167 -14.80 -36.26 19.77
C ILE A 167 -14.75 -36.40 21.29
N VAL A 168 -15.82 -36.97 21.84
CA VAL A 168 -15.94 -37.32 23.24
C VAL A 168 -15.54 -38.78 23.38
N LEU A 169 -14.59 -39.06 24.28
CA LEU A 169 -14.09 -40.41 24.55
C LEU A 169 -14.45 -40.85 25.97
N PRO A 170 -14.71 -42.15 26.21
CA PRO A 170 -14.93 -42.69 27.55
C PRO A 170 -13.84 -42.28 28.55
N SER A 171 -14.24 -41.87 29.75
CA SER A 171 -13.33 -41.68 30.87
C SER A 171 -12.59 -42.99 31.16
N GLY A 172 -11.26 -42.96 31.11
CA GLY A 172 -10.40 -44.16 31.20
C GLY A 172 -9.94 -44.73 29.86
N THR A 173 -10.23 -44.06 28.74
CA THR A 173 -9.64 -44.42 27.43
C THR A 173 -8.12 -44.40 27.49
N ASP A 174 -7.50 -45.41 26.88
CA ASP A 174 -6.06 -45.59 26.81
C ASP A 174 -5.37 -44.31 26.26
N PRO A 175 -4.35 -43.76 26.97
CA PRO A 175 -3.59 -42.60 26.51
C PRO A 175 -3.02 -42.73 25.09
N ASP A 176 -2.64 -43.93 24.66
CA ASP A 176 -2.08 -44.16 23.32
C ASP A 176 -3.17 -44.04 22.25
N VAL A 177 -4.39 -44.51 22.54
CA VAL A 177 -5.57 -44.34 21.68
C VAL A 177 -5.97 -42.86 21.60
N VAL A 178 -5.88 -42.13 22.72
CA VAL A 178 -6.10 -40.66 22.72
C VAL A 178 -5.06 -39.95 21.86
N ALA A 179 -3.79 -40.36 21.92
CA ALA A 179 -2.72 -39.77 21.12
C ALA A 179 -2.88 -40.07 19.62
N GLU A 180 -3.26 -41.31 19.27
CA GLU A 180 -3.54 -41.70 17.89
C GLU A 180 -4.75 -40.94 17.33
N MET A 181 -5.82 -40.81 18.11
CA MET A 181 -7.01 -39.99 17.75
C MET A 181 -6.64 -38.52 17.54
N LYS A 182 -5.81 -37.92 18.42
CA LYS A 182 -5.30 -36.55 18.21
C LYS A 182 -4.48 -36.43 16.93
N SER A 183 -3.62 -37.40 16.64
CA SER A 183 -2.78 -37.43 15.43
C SER A 183 -3.61 -37.62 14.15
N ALA A 184 -4.60 -38.51 14.17
CA ALA A 184 -5.54 -38.71 13.06
C ALA A 184 -6.40 -37.46 12.83
N ALA A 185 -6.90 -36.82 13.90
CA ALA A 185 -7.66 -35.59 13.82
C ALA A 185 -6.83 -34.41 13.29
N GLN A 186 -5.57 -34.26 13.69
CA GLN A 186 -4.64 -33.26 13.13
C GLN A 186 -4.37 -33.48 11.63
N LYS A 187 -4.39 -34.72 11.15
CA LYS A 187 -4.28 -35.03 9.72
C LYS A 187 -5.57 -34.75 8.94
N TRP A 188 -6.72 -34.71 9.62
CA TRP A 188 -8.01 -34.46 9.00
C TRP A 188 -8.31 -32.97 8.79
N GLU A 189 -7.56 -32.05 9.39
CA GLU A 189 -7.72 -30.61 9.15
C GLU A 189 -6.46 -29.79 9.44
N ALA A 190 -6.04 -29.00 8.45
CA ALA A 190 -5.02 -27.96 8.64
C ALA A 190 -5.61 -26.62 9.13
N PHE A 191 -6.94 -26.48 9.24
CA PHE A 191 -7.58 -25.18 9.51
C PHE A 191 -8.81 -25.17 10.44
N ASN A 192 -9.44 -26.30 10.77
CA ASN A 192 -10.54 -26.30 11.75
C ASN A 192 -10.09 -26.97 13.04
N GLY A 193 -10.47 -26.36 14.16
CA GLY A 193 -10.06 -26.80 15.48
C GLY A 193 -10.70 -28.15 15.84
N PHE A 194 -10.02 -28.89 16.70
CA PHE A 194 -10.51 -30.15 17.21
C PHE A 194 -10.32 -30.23 18.72
N PHE A 195 -11.30 -30.79 19.43
CA PHE A 195 -11.25 -31.03 20.87
C PHE A 195 -11.57 -32.50 21.19
N VAL A 196 -10.69 -33.13 21.97
CA VAL A 196 -10.94 -34.42 22.62
C VAL A 196 -11.34 -34.16 24.06
N ILE A 197 -12.54 -34.57 24.46
CA ILE A 197 -13.03 -34.39 25.83
C ILE A 197 -13.30 -35.78 26.44
N PRO A 198 -12.64 -36.16 27.55
CA PRO A 198 -12.96 -37.41 28.25
C PRO A 198 -14.28 -37.27 29.03
N GLN A 199 -15.30 -38.09 28.74
CA GLN A 199 -16.59 -38.15 29.47
C GLN A 199 -17.14 -39.59 29.49
N GLU A 200 -18.23 -39.88 30.20
CA GLU A 200 -18.87 -41.20 30.13
C GLU A 200 -19.56 -41.41 28.77
N GLY A 201 -19.04 -42.35 27.98
CA GLY A 201 -19.55 -42.66 26.63
C GLY A 201 -18.70 -42.11 25.49
N ALA A 202 -18.86 -42.68 24.29
CA ALA A 202 -18.19 -42.23 23.08
C ALA A 202 -19.21 -41.53 22.17
N GLU A 203 -18.96 -40.26 21.84
CA GLU A 203 -19.81 -39.49 20.92
C GLU A 203 -18.95 -38.62 20.01
N VAL A 204 -19.40 -38.41 18.77
CA VAL A 204 -18.78 -37.46 17.85
C VAL A 204 -19.82 -36.39 17.52
N ASN A 205 -19.56 -35.18 18.00
CA ASN A 205 -20.41 -34.02 17.78
C ASN A 205 -19.76 -33.06 16.77
N ILE A 206 -20.56 -32.55 15.85
CA ILE A 206 -20.15 -31.46 14.97
C ILE A 206 -20.92 -30.22 15.42
N GLU A 207 -20.22 -29.32 16.09
CA GLU A 207 -20.80 -28.02 16.42
C GLU A 207 -20.59 -27.10 15.25
N THR A 208 -21.66 -26.53 14.69
CA THR A 208 -21.56 -25.45 13.71
C THR A 208 -21.81 -24.11 14.40
N GLY A 209 -21.17 -23.05 13.90
CA GLY A 209 -21.49 -21.70 14.37
C GLY A 209 -22.97 -21.39 14.16
N GLN A 210 -23.63 -20.81 15.16
CA GLN A 210 -25.02 -20.34 15.03
C GLN A 210 -25.07 -18.82 14.79
N GLY A 211 -26.03 -18.38 14.00
CA GLY A 211 -26.26 -16.97 13.66
C GLY A 211 -25.84 -16.59 12.24
N GLN A 212 -26.14 -15.36 11.86
CA GLN A 212 -25.78 -14.77 10.57
C GLN A 212 -25.10 -13.43 10.82
N ILE A 213 -23.87 -13.29 10.35
CA ILE A 213 -23.15 -12.00 10.35
C ILE A 213 -23.11 -11.52 8.90
N ASP A 214 -23.64 -10.31 8.67
CA ASP A 214 -23.59 -9.67 7.36
C ASP A 214 -22.24 -8.94 7.20
N TYR A 215 -21.22 -9.70 6.83
CA TYR A 215 -19.87 -9.18 6.61
C TYR A 215 -19.80 -8.18 5.45
N GLU A 216 -20.67 -8.31 4.43
CA GLU A 216 -20.74 -7.36 3.33
C GLU A 216 -21.24 -5.99 3.80
N LYS A 217 -22.25 -5.97 4.69
CA LYS A 217 -22.73 -4.72 5.29
C LYS A 217 -21.65 -4.07 6.17
N LEU A 218 -20.94 -4.84 6.99
CA LEU A 218 -19.84 -4.31 7.82
C LEU A 218 -18.73 -3.71 6.96
N LYS A 219 -18.34 -4.40 5.89
CA LYS A 219 -17.36 -3.94 4.92
C LYS A 219 -17.82 -2.65 4.22
N LEU A 220 -19.09 -2.57 3.85
CA LEU A 220 -19.65 -1.39 3.18
C LEU A 220 -19.59 -0.14 4.06
N VAL A 221 -19.82 -0.25 5.38
CA VAL A 221 -19.69 0.89 6.31
C VAL A 221 -18.26 1.42 6.32
N LEU A 222 -17.26 0.55 6.34
CA LEU A 222 -15.86 0.97 6.31
C LEU A 222 -15.50 1.62 4.96
N LEU A 223 -15.92 1.03 3.84
CA LEU A 223 -15.74 1.62 2.51
C LEU A 223 -16.42 2.98 2.37
N GLN A 224 -17.58 3.17 3.00
CA GLN A 224 -18.27 4.47 3.07
C GLN A 224 -17.46 5.52 3.83
N SER A 225 -16.83 5.15 4.95
CA SER A 225 -15.94 6.05 5.71
C SER A 225 -14.76 6.49 4.86
N ILE A 226 -14.06 5.53 4.23
CA ILE A 226 -12.92 5.81 3.36
C ILE A 226 -13.34 6.72 2.19
N ALA A 227 -14.48 6.43 1.55
CA ALA A 227 -15.01 7.24 0.45
C ALA A 227 -15.35 8.67 0.88
N ALA A 228 -15.93 8.87 2.06
CA ALA A 228 -16.26 10.18 2.59
C ALA A 228 -15.01 11.02 2.87
N TYR A 229 -13.93 10.39 3.38
CA TYR A 229 -12.67 11.08 3.64
C TYR A 229 -11.89 11.41 2.35
N THR A 230 -11.83 10.45 1.43
CA THR A 230 -11.03 10.55 0.21
C THR A 230 -11.72 11.27 -0.94
N ASN A 231 -13.03 11.55 -0.82
CA ASN A 231 -13.89 11.97 -1.93
C ASN A 231 -13.88 11.00 -3.13
N TYR A 232 -13.42 9.76 -2.96
CA TYR A 232 -13.50 8.73 -3.99
C TYR A 232 -14.84 8.00 -3.90
N PRO A 233 -15.59 7.83 -5.00
CA PRO A 233 -16.88 7.16 -4.94
C PRO A 233 -16.75 5.70 -4.50
N ILE A 234 -17.64 5.28 -3.60
CA ILE A 234 -17.74 3.90 -3.08
C ILE A 234 -17.78 2.86 -4.20
N ALA A 235 -18.52 3.16 -5.28
CA ALA A 235 -18.64 2.28 -6.44
C ALA A 235 -17.29 1.99 -7.11
N GLY A 236 -16.34 2.93 -7.04
CA GLY A 236 -14.98 2.73 -7.54
C GLY A 236 -14.21 1.68 -6.73
N PHE A 237 -14.30 1.72 -5.39
CA PHE A 237 -13.69 0.71 -4.52
C PHE A 237 -14.26 -0.69 -4.77
N GLN A 238 -15.58 -0.80 -4.93
CA GLN A 238 -16.25 -2.07 -5.21
C GLN A 238 -15.84 -2.64 -6.58
N GLY A 239 -15.70 -1.77 -7.60
CA GLY A 239 -15.22 -2.14 -8.93
C GLY A 239 -13.82 -2.77 -8.92
N LEU A 240 -12.90 -2.18 -8.17
CA LEU A 240 -11.51 -2.64 -8.09
C LEU A 240 -11.36 -4.00 -7.42
N GLU A 241 -12.21 -4.31 -6.43
CA GLU A 241 -12.23 -5.65 -5.83
C GLU A 241 -12.70 -6.71 -6.82
N MET A 242 -13.71 -6.40 -7.65
CA MET A 242 -14.20 -7.32 -8.68
C MET A 242 -13.13 -7.58 -9.75
N GLU A 243 -12.42 -6.55 -10.20
CA GLU A 243 -11.30 -6.70 -11.15
C GLU A 243 -10.16 -7.54 -10.57
N ARG A 244 -9.87 -7.38 -9.27
CA ARG A 244 -8.86 -8.19 -8.56
C ARG A 244 -9.25 -9.67 -8.52
N GLN A 245 -10.51 -9.96 -8.25
CA GLN A 245 -11.03 -11.34 -8.21
C GLN A 245 -11.11 -11.97 -9.62
N ALA A 246 -11.33 -11.16 -10.66
CA ALA A 246 -11.33 -11.60 -12.05
C ALA A 246 -9.92 -11.89 -12.61
N GLY A 247 -8.85 -11.63 -11.85
CA GLY A 247 -7.46 -11.81 -12.33
C GLY A 247 -7.01 -10.75 -13.33
N GLU A 248 -7.82 -9.74 -13.62
CA GLU A 248 -7.49 -8.57 -14.45
C GLU A 248 -6.76 -7.47 -13.64
N PHE A 249 -6.23 -7.84 -12.48
CA PHE A 249 -5.63 -6.93 -11.52
C PHE A 249 -4.42 -6.22 -12.12
N GLN A 250 -4.61 -4.96 -12.51
CA GLN A 250 -3.50 -4.05 -12.77
C GLN A 250 -3.20 -3.34 -11.45
N GLU A 251 -2.04 -3.61 -10.88
CA GLU A 251 -1.53 -2.98 -9.65
C GLU A 251 -1.56 -1.44 -9.75
N GLU A 252 -1.42 -0.90 -10.97
CA GLU A 252 -1.63 0.52 -11.28
C GLU A 252 -3.04 1.04 -10.90
N LYS A 253 -4.10 0.22 -10.92
CA LYS A 253 -5.49 0.66 -10.63
C LYS A 253 -5.84 0.74 -9.14
N VAL A 254 -5.23 -0.06 -8.26
CA VAL A 254 -5.35 0.15 -6.80
C VAL A 254 -4.64 1.43 -6.39
N LEU A 255 -3.55 1.74 -7.09
CA LEU A 255 -2.86 3.01 -6.96
C LEU A 255 -3.60 4.16 -7.68
N ASP A 256 -4.61 3.85 -8.51
CA ASP A 256 -5.58 4.82 -9.04
C ASP A 256 -6.70 5.16 -8.05
N VAL A 257 -6.94 4.35 -7.02
CA VAL A 257 -7.65 4.84 -5.83
C VAL A 257 -6.86 5.99 -5.21
N ALA A 258 -5.54 5.83 -5.14
CA ALA A 258 -4.63 6.90 -4.75
C ALA A 258 -4.45 8.00 -5.83
N ARG A 259 -5.24 8.01 -6.92
CA ARG A 259 -5.38 9.17 -7.82
C ARG A 259 -6.47 10.14 -7.37
N VAL A 260 -7.39 9.71 -6.50
CA VAL A 260 -8.44 10.56 -5.92
C VAL A 260 -8.17 10.91 -4.45
N ILE A 261 -7.34 10.10 -3.81
CA ILE A 261 -6.50 10.51 -2.67
C ILE A 261 -5.37 11.40 -3.20
#